data_AF-A0A380Q800-F1
#
_entry.id   AF-A0A380Q800-F1
#
_cell.length_a   1.000
_cell.length_b   1.000
_cell.length_c   1.000
_cell.angle_alpha   90.00
_cell.angle_beta   90.00
_cell.angle_gamma   90.00
#
_symmetry.space_group_name_H-M   'P 1'
#
loop_
_entity.id
_entity.type
_entity.pdbx_description
1 polymer ?
#
loop_
_entity_poly.entity_id
_entity_poly.type
_entity_poly.pdbx_seq_one_letter_code
_entity_poly.pdbx_strand_id
1 'polypeptide(L)' 'MSISTTMSNINRLQKDIANLQKQLSDEQRKETQLSGKINQIERSITKSTSLSTLNSKMSEINRYNNDVSKCSSKKQIS' A
#
# COMPACT_ATOMS: atom_id res chain seq x y z
N MET A 1 27.06 12.83 30.88
CA MET A 1 26.14 12.71 29.72
C MET A 1 25.49 14.07 29.52
N SER A 2 25.83 14.79 28.45
CA SER A 2 25.45 16.20 28.31
C SER A 2 24.07 16.35 27.68
N ILE A 3 23.37 17.43 28.03
CA ILE A 3 22.10 17.86 27.43
C ILE A 3 22.19 17.87 25.89
N SER A 4 23.35 18.23 25.34
CA SER A 4 23.62 18.24 23.90
C SER A 4 23.52 16.86 23.23
N THR A 5 23.95 15.78 23.92
CA THR A 5 23.79 14.41 23.43
C THR A 5 22.32 14.01 23.42
N THR A 6 21.58 14.35 24.47
CA THR A 6 20.13 14.11 24.55
C THR A 6 19.37 14.85 23.45
N MET A 7 19.68 16.12 23.19
CA MET A 7 19.02 16.88 22.12
C MET A 7 19.37 16.37 20.72
N SER A 8 20.60 15.90 20.51
CA SER A 8 20.98 15.25 19.25
C SER A 8 20.18 13.97 19.00
N ASN A 9 19.95 13.18 20.04
CA ASN A 9 19.13 11.97 19.94
C ASN A 9 17.67 12.29 19.67
N ILE A 10 17.10 13.30 20.33
CA ILE A 10 15.72 13.76 20.07
C ILE A 10 15.56 14.17 18.61
N ASN A 11 16.49 14.95 18.07
CA ASN A 11 16.43 15.39 16.66
C ASN A 11 16.53 14.22 15.67
N ARG A 12 17.30 13.18 15.97
CA ARG A 12 17.36 11.97 15.14
C ARG A 12 16.04 11.21 15.18
N LEU A 13 15.52 10.95 16.38
CA LEU A 13 14.23 10.28 16.56
C LEU A 13 13.08 11.02 15.87
N GLN A 14 13.06 12.35 15.93
CA GLN A 14 12.06 13.15 15.21
C GLN A 14 12.16 12.99 13.68
N LYS A 15 13.37 12.94 13.13
CA LYS A 15 13.58 12.65 11.70
C LYS A 15 13.12 11.25 11.34
N ASP A 16 13.44 10.27 12.19
CA ASP A 16 13.03 8.89 11.97
C ASP A 16 11.51 8.74 12.00
N ILE A 17 10.83 9.39 12.95
CA ILE A 17 9.36 9.46 13.00
C ILE A 17 8.79 10.08 11.72
N ALA A 18 9.34 11.21 11.26
CA ALA A 18 8.86 11.86 10.03
C ALA A 18 9.06 10.97 8.79
N ASN A 19 10.18 10.24 8.74
CA ASN A 19 10.46 9.29 7.66
C ASN A 19 9.48 8.11 7.68
N LEU A 20 9.22 7.52 8.85
CA LEU A 20 8.26 6.43 9.01
C LEU A 20 6.83 6.87 8.64
N GLN A 21 6.42 8.06 9.08
CA GLN A 21 5.11 8.62 8.69
C GLN A 21 4.98 8.81 7.18
N LYS A 22 6.04 9.28 6.52
CA LYS A 22 6.06 9.40 5.05
C LYS A 22 5.93 8.03 4.37
N GLN A 23 6.71 7.04 4.82
CA GLN A 23 6.65 5.68 4.29
C GLN A 23 5.26 5.07 4.45
N LEU A 24 4.63 5.25 5.62
CA LEU A 24 3.26 4.79 5.87
C LEU A 24 2.25 5.44 4.92
N SER A 25 2.36 6.75 4.72
CA SER A 25 1.49 7.51 3.80
C SER A 25 1.63 7.03 2.35
N ASP A 26 2.87 6.78 1.90
CA ASP A 26 3.14 6.31 0.54
C ASP A 26 2.61 4.88 0.31
N GLU A 27 2.78 3.97 1.27
CA GLU A 27 2.20 2.62 1.21
C GLU A 27 0.65 2.66 1.24
N GLN A 28 0.05 3.56 2.01
CA GLN A 28 -1.40 3.73 2.04
C GLN A 28 -1.97 4.31 0.74
N ARG A 29 -1.28 5.26 0.12
CA ARG A 29 -1.64 5.74 -1.23
C ARG A 29 -1.59 4.61 -2.24
N LYS A 30 -0.52 3.82 -2.21
CA LYS A 30 -0.34 2.68 -3.12
C LYS A 30 -1.45 1.64 -2.96
N GLU A 31 -1.81 1.30 -1.73
CA GLU A 31 -2.92 0.38 -1.44
C GLU A 31 -4.26 0.91 -1.99
N THR A 32 -4.53 2.19 -1.79
CA THR A 32 -5.75 2.85 -2.29
C THR A 32 -5.81 2.81 -3.82
N GLN A 33 -4.68 3.06 -4.49
CA GLN A 33 -4.58 2.98 -5.95
C GLN A 33 -4.84 1.56 -6.48
N LEU A 34 -4.24 0.55 -5.85
CA LEU A 34 -4.44 -0.86 -6.23
C LEU A 34 -5.90 -1.28 -6.03
N SER A 35 -6.49 -0.90 -4.90
CA SER A 35 -7.92 -1.13 -4.61
C SER A 35 -8.83 -0.43 -5.62
N GLY A 36 -8.47 0.77 -6.06
CA GLY A 36 -9.17 1.48 -7.13
C GLY A 36 -9.13 0.74 -8.48
N LYS A 37 -7.97 0.19 -8.84
CA LYS A 37 -7.81 -0.63 -10.06
C LYS A 37 -8.66 -1.91 -10.01
N ILE A 38 -8.69 -2.59 -8.86
CA ILE A 38 -9.56 -3.76 -8.64
C ILE A 38 -11.02 -3.39 -8.90
N ASN A 39 -11.51 -2.34 -8.24
CA ASN A 39 -12.88 -1.85 -8.42
C ASN A 39 -13.18 -1.49 -9.89
N GLN A 40 -12.24 -0.90 -10.61
CA GLN A 40 -12.41 -0.58 -12.03
C GLN A 40 -12.55 -1.84 -12.88
N ILE A 41 -11.73 -2.87 -12.61
CA ILE A 41 -11.80 -4.15 -13.32
C ILE A 41 -13.12 -4.86 -13.00
N GLU A 42 -13.52 -4.91 -11.73
CA GLU A 42 -14.80 -5.48 -11.31
C GLU A 42 -15.99 -4.81 -12.01
N ARG A 43 -16.01 -3.48 -12.08
CA ARG A 43 -17.05 -2.73 -12.81
C ARG A 43 -17.04 -3.00 -14.32
N SER A 44 -15.88 -3.33 -14.88
CA SER A 44 -15.76 -3.66 -16.30
C SER A 44 -16.24 -5.09 -16.63
N ILE A 45 -16.47 -5.92 -15.61
CA ILE A 45 -17.08 -7.25 -15.78
C ILE A 45 -18.60 -7.03 -15.86
N THR A 46 -19.13 -7.23 -17.07
CA THR A 46 -20.56 -7.11 -17.37
C THR A 46 -21.15 -8.45 -17.77
N LYS A 47 -22.48 -8.54 -17.88
CA LYS A 47 -23.19 -9.75 -18.33
C LYS A 47 -22.76 -10.26 -19.72
N SER A 48 -22.19 -9.38 -20.56
CA SER A 48 -21.70 -9.71 -21.90
C SER A 48 -20.21 -10.07 -21.95
N THR A 49 -19.52 -10.08 -20.81
CA THR A 49 -18.09 -10.44 -20.76
C THR A 49 -17.94 -11.93 -21.02
N SER A 50 -17.11 -12.29 -21.99
CA SER A 50 -16.84 -13.70 -22.31
C SER A 50 -16.10 -14.40 -21.16
N LEU A 51 -16.22 -15.72 -21.10
CA LEU A 51 -15.58 -16.52 -20.05
C LEU A 51 -14.04 -16.38 -20.07
N SER A 52 -13.43 -16.30 -21.25
CA SER A 52 -11.98 -16.10 -21.38
C SER A 52 -11.54 -14.73 -20.85
N THR A 53 -12.27 -13.66 -21.20
CA THR A 53 -12.01 -12.31 -20.69
C THR A 53 -12.25 -12.22 -19.18
N LEU A 54 -13.28 -12.89 -18.67
CA LEU A 54 -13.56 -12.98 -17.23
C LEU A 54 -12.39 -13.63 -16.49
N ASN A 55 -11.87 -14.76 -16.98
CA ASN A 55 -10.74 -15.46 -16.37
C ASN A 55 -9.46 -14.60 -16.36
N SER A 56 -9.21 -13.85 -17.44
CA SER A 56 -8.08 -12.91 -17.49
C SER A 56 -8.23 -11.78 -16.47
N LYS A 57 -9.41 -11.15 -16.41
CA LYS A 57 -9.70 -10.08 -15.43
C LYS A 57 -9.62 -10.58 -13.99
N MET A 58 -10.12 -11.79 -13.72
CA MET A 58 -10.05 -12.41 -12.39
C MET A 58 -8.59 -12.69 -11.98
N SER A 59 -7.76 -13.16 -12.92
CA SER A 59 -6.33 -13.33 -12.69
C SER A 59 -5.64 -12.01 -12.36
N GLU A 60 -6.04 -10.92 -13.02
CA GLU A 60 -5.53 -9.58 -12.75
C GLU A 60 -5.96 -9.05 -11.38
N ILE A 61 -7.23 -9.22 -11.01
CA ILE A 61 -7.76 -8.92 -9.67
C ILE A 61 -6.97 -9.68 -8.60
N ASN A 62 -6.73 -10.98 -8.79
CA ASN A 62 -5.95 -11.79 -7.84
C ASN A 62 -4.51 -11.28 -7.69
N ARG A 63 -3.87 -10.79 -8.76
CA ARG A 63 -2.54 -10.17 -8.67
C ARG A 63 -2.58 -8.89 -7.84
N TYR A 64 -3.53 -7.99 -8.11
CA TYR A 64 -3.65 -6.76 -7.35
C TYR A 64 -4.03 -7.00 -5.88
N ASN A 65 -4.87 -8.00 -5.58
CA ASN A 65 -5.20 -8.39 -4.20
C ASN A 65 -3.97 -8.90 -3.43
N ASN A 66 -3.10 -9.66 -4.09
CA ASN A 66 -1.83 -10.06 -3.49
C ASN A 66 -0.92 -8.86 -3.21
N ASP A 67 -0.89 -7.87 -4.10
CA ASP A 67 -0.07 -6.67 -3.91
C ASP A 67 -0.63 -5.75 -2.80
N VAL A 68 -1.96 -5.61 -2.71
CA VAL A 68 -2.64 -4.96 -1.57
C VAL A 68 -2.29 -5.64 -0.25
N SER A 69 -2.31 -6.97 -0.22
CA SER A 69 -1.95 -7.75 0.97
C SER A 69 -0.50 -7.50 1.39
N LYS A 70 0.43 -7.46 0.44
CA LYS A 70 1.85 -7.12 0.71
C LYS A 70 2.03 -5.71 1.26
N CYS A 71 1.31 -4.72 0.70
CA CYS A 71 1.31 -3.35 1.23
C CYS A 71 0.77 -3.31 2.66
N SER A 72 -0.30 -4.06 2.94
CA SER A 72 -0.88 -4.16 4.29
C SER A 72 0.08 -4.81 5.29
N SER A 73 0.77 -5.89 4.91
CA SER A 73 1.78 -6.53 5.77
C SER A 73 2.96 -5.61 6.07
N LYS A 74 3.41 -4.79 5.12
CA LYS A 74 4.47 -3.80 5.32
C LYS A 74 4.10 -2.75 6.38
N LYS A 75 2.82 -2.34 6.43
CA LYS A 75 2.34 -1.43 7.48
C LYS A 75 2.26 -2.05 8.86
N GLN A 76 2.01 -3.36 8.98
CA GLN A 76 1.95 -4.03 10.29
C GLN A 76 3.33 -4.25 10.94
N ILE A 77 4.41 -4.22 10.14
CA ILE A 77 5.78 -4.49 10.60
C ILE A 77 6.55 -3.17 10.88
N SER A 78 6.03 -2.02 10.46
CA SER A 78 6.62 -0.69 10.68
C SER A 78 5.97 0.04 11.85
#